data_AF-A0A353A3P5-F1
#
_entry.id   AF-A0A353A3P5-F1
#
_cell.length_a   1.000
_cell.length_b   1.000
_cell.length_c   1.000
_cell.angle_alpha   90.00
_cell.angle_beta   90.00
_cell.angle_gamma   90.00
#
_symmetry.space_group_name_H-M   'P 1'
#
loop_
_entity.id
_entity.type
_entity.pdbx_description
1 polymer ?
#
loop_
_entity_poly.entity_id
_entity_poly.type
_entity_poly.pdbx_seq_one_letter_code
_entity_poly.pdbx_strand_id
1 'polypeptide(L)'
;MFKGTTRFGTLDYAREKPLLDSIEAQYEVYGRTRDEAARRAVYARIDSFSHEASKYAIANEYDKMMAGIGSTGSNAYTSTDVTCYQENIPCHALEPWARVQAERFRNMVIRGFHTELEAVYEEYNMHLTNDFDKMNNALYAILFP
;
A
#
# COMPACT_ATOMS: atom_id res chain seq x y z
N MET A 1 -0.81 1.49 2.75
CA MET A 1 -1.25 0.83 1.49
C MET A 1 -2.66 1.29 1.05
N PHE A 2 -2.83 1.77 -0.18
CA PHE A 2 -4.05 2.36 -0.79
C PHE A 2 -4.38 3.80 -0.37
N LYS A 3 -3.55 4.75 -0.80
CA LYS A 3 -3.71 6.19 -0.49
C LYS A 3 -4.01 7.08 -1.71
N GLY A 4 -4.45 6.49 -2.83
CA GLY A 4 -4.77 7.26 -4.02
C GLY A 4 -5.60 6.51 -5.06
N THR A 5 -6.14 7.29 -5.98
CA THR A 5 -6.99 6.89 -7.11
C THR A 5 -6.57 7.64 -8.38
N THR A 6 -7.33 7.53 -9.46
CA THR A 6 -7.12 8.37 -10.64
C THR A 6 -7.48 9.84 -10.39
N ARG A 7 -8.22 10.15 -9.32
CA ARG A 7 -8.75 11.49 -9.00
C ARG A 7 -8.06 12.19 -7.82
N PHE A 8 -7.45 11.44 -6.92
CA PHE A 8 -6.67 11.96 -5.80
C PHE A 8 -5.45 11.08 -5.54
N GLY A 9 -4.47 11.59 -4.84
CA GLY A 9 -3.17 10.98 -4.58
C GLY A 9 -2.15 11.22 -5.69
N THR A 10 -2.43 12.13 -6.64
CA THR A 10 -1.57 12.40 -7.80
C THR A 10 -1.77 13.81 -8.36
N LEU A 11 -0.69 14.40 -8.88
CA LEU A 11 -0.70 15.68 -9.60
C LEU A 11 -1.15 15.52 -11.06
N ASP A 12 -0.80 14.40 -11.70
CA ASP A 12 -1.13 14.10 -13.10
C ASP A 12 -1.13 12.59 -13.32
N TYR A 13 -2.31 11.97 -13.23
CA TYR A 13 -2.44 10.53 -13.42
C TYR A 13 -2.05 10.08 -14.83
N ALA A 14 -2.28 10.89 -15.86
CA ALA A 14 -2.00 10.49 -17.24
C ALA A 14 -0.50 10.33 -17.48
N ARG A 15 0.33 11.17 -16.84
CA ARG A 15 1.79 11.06 -16.87
C ARG A 15 2.34 10.03 -15.89
N GLU A 16 1.70 9.87 -14.74
CA GLU A 16 2.11 8.92 -13.73
C GLU A 16 1.84 7.47 -14.15
N LYS A 17 0.68 7.18 -14.75
CA LYS A 17 0.25 5.83 -15.11
C LYS A 17 1.30 5.01 -15.87
N PRO A 18 1.94 5.49 -16.95
CA PRO A 18 2.94 4.68 -17.66
C PRO A 18 4.16 4.33 -16.79
N LEU A 19 4.50 5.15 -15.79
CA LEU A 19 5.57 4.83 -14.84
C LEU A 19 5.12 3.73 -13.88
N LEU A 20 3.89 3.80 -13.36
CA LEU A 20 3.31 2.75 -12.50
C LEU A 20 3.19 1.42 -13.24
N ASP A 21 2.70 1.44 -14.48
CA ASP A 21 2.61 0.25 -15.34
C ASP A 21 4.01 -0.36 -15.57
N SER A 22 5.04 0.50 -15.74
CA SER A 22 6.42 0.05 -15.90
C SER A 22 7.00 -0.59 -14.63
N ILE A 23 6.68 -0.03 -13.46
CA ILE A 23 7.07 -0.59 -12.15
C ILE A 23 6.48 -1.99 -11.98
N GLU A 24 5.18 -2.15 -12.22
CA GLU A 24 4.49 -3.45 -12.14
C GLU A 24 5.13 -4.47 -13.08
N ALA A 25 5.35 -4.11 -14.34
CA ALA A 25 6.00 -4.98 -15.32
C ALA A 25 7.42 -5.39 -14.90
N GLN A 26 8.20 -4.49 -14.28
CA GLN A 26 9.53 -4.83 -13.78
C GLN A 26 9.46 -5.76 -12.56
N TYR A 27 8.46 -5.64 -11.68
CA TYR A 27 8.27 -6.56 -10.55
C TYR A 27 7.91 -7.98 -11.02
N GLU A 28 7.14 -8.13 -12.09
CA GLU A 28 6.89 -9.43 -12.72
C GLU A 28 8.17 -10.08 -13.24
N VAL A 29 9.06 -9.30 -13.85
CA VAL A 29 10.39 -9.77 -14.27
C VAL A 29 11.24 -10.12 -13.06
N TYR A 30 11.24 -9.27 -12.03
CA TYR A 30 12.01 -9.47 -10.80
C TYR A 30 11.61 -10.77 -10.09
N GLY A 31 10.31 -11.10 -10.01
CA GLY A 31 9.82 -12.32 -9.40
C GLY A 31 10.29 -13.61 -10.09
N ARG A 32 10.56 -13.55 -11.40
CA ARG A 32 11.02 -14.71 -12.21
C ARG A 32 12.54 -14.80 -12.33
N THR A 33 13.25 -13.70 -12.14
CA THR A 33 14.71 -13.63 -12.29
C THR A 33 15.40 -14.28 -11.09
N ARG A 34 16.26 -15.28 -11.32
CA ARG A 34 17.00 -15.99 -10.27
C ARG A 34 18.44 -15.53 -10.10
N ASP A 35 19.08 -15.11 -11.19
CA ASP A 35 20.45 -14.61 -11.17
C ASP A 35 20.56 -13.30 -10.37
N GLU A 36 21.50 -13.24 -9.44
CA GLU A 36 21.63 -12.14 -8.48
C GLU A 36 22.01 -10.81 -9.16
N ALA A 37 22.92 -10.85 -10.15
CA ALA A 37 23.34 -9.66 -10.87
C ALA A 37 22.18 -9.10 -11.72
N ALA A 38 21.45 -9.97 -12.41
CA ALA A 38 20.25 -9.60 -13.17
C ALA A 38 19.15 -9.06 -12.25
N ARG A 39 18.92 -9.67 -11.09
CA ARG A 39 17.96 -9.18 -10.08
C ARG A 39 18.31 -7.76 -9.62
N ARG A 40 19.58 -7.49 -9.32
CA ARG A 40 20.05 -6.13 -8.95
C ARG A 40 19.79 -5.12 -10.06
N ALA A 41 20.04 -5.49 -11.32
CA ALA A 41 19.80 -4.62 -12.47
C ALA A 41 18.30 -4.34 -12.72
N VAL A 42 17.43 -5.33 -12.49
CA VAL A 42 15.96 -5.12 -12.54
C VAL A 42 15.52 -4.21 -11.39
N TYR A 43 16.04 -4.43 -10.18
CA TYR A 43 15.69 -3.59 -9.02
C TYR A 43 16.11 -2.13 -9.19
N ALA A 44 17.30 -1.86 -9.75
CA ALA A 44 17.73 -0.50 -10.06
C ALA A 44 16.79 0.22 -11.06
N ARG A 45 16.15 -0.52 -11.98
CA ARG A 45 15.13 0.03 -12.87
C ARG A 45 13.84 0.33 -12.14
N ILE A 46 13.40 -0.56 -11.25
CA ILE A 46 12.24 -0.33 -10.37
C ILE A 46 12.44 0.94 -9.55
N ASP A 47 13.61 1.09 -8.93
CA ASP A 47 13.96 2.27 -8.12
C ASP A 47 13.90 3.55 -8.96
N SER A 48 14.52 3.55 -10.15
CA SER A 48 14.48 4.70 -11.06
C SER A 48 13.05 5.08 -11.49
N PHE A 49 12.21 4.12 -11.88
CA PHE A 49 10.82 4.42 -12.22
C PHE A 49 10.02 4.88 -11.01
N SER A 50 10.27 4.30 -9.82
CA SER A 50 9.62 4.68 -8.57
C SER A 50 9.96 6.11 -8.17
N HIS A 51 11.23 6.51 -8.35
CA HIS A 51 11.66 7.88 -8.11
C HIS A 51 10.94 8.87 -9.04
N GLU A 52 10.85 8.58 -10.34
CA GLU A 52 10.12 9.44 -11.28
C GLU A 52 8.61 9.48 -10.96
N ALA A 53 8.01 8.34 -10.61
CA ALA A 53 6.60 8.28 -10.21
C ALA A 53 6.31 9.08 -8.94
N SER A 54 7.24 9.10 -7.98
CA SER A 54 7.10 9.85 -6.72
C SER A 54 6.94 11.35 -6.91
N LYS A 55 7.40 11.91 -8.04
CA LYS A 55 7.23 13.33 -8.37
C LYS A 55 5.78 13.70 -8.66
N TYR A 56 4.95 12.73 -9.02
CA TYR A 56 3.52 12.91 -9.26
C TYR A 56 2.69 12.57 -8.03
N ALA A 57 3.16 11.66 -7.18
CA ALA A 57 2.42 11.22 -6.00
C ALA A 57 2.30 12.34 -4.95
N ILE A 58 1.08 12.58 -4.45
CA ILE A 58 0.84 13.56 -3.39
C ILE A 58 0.83 12.85 -2.04
N ALA A 59 1.88 13.08 -1.25
CA ALA A 59 2.04 12.43 0.05
C ALA A 59 0.91 12.81 1.03
N ASN A 60 0.36 11.78 1.68
CA ASN A 60 -0.68 11.87 2.72
C ASN A 60 -1.96 12.62 2.27
N GLU A 61 -2.27 12.65 0.98
CA GLU A 61 -3.47 13.35 0.49
C GLU A 61 -4.76 12.74 1.02
N TYR A 62 -4.88 11.40 0.99
CA TYR A 62 -6.01 10.69 1.59
C TYR A 62 -6.20 11.08 3.06
N ASP A 63 -5.12 11.02 3.86
CA ASP A 63 -5.18 11.32 5.29
C ASP A 63 -5.64 12.78 5.53
N LYS A 64 -5.17 13.74 4.71
CA LYS A 64 -5.60 15.14 4.76
C LYS A 64 -7.06 15.31 4.35
N MET A 65 -7.52 14.61 3.32
CA MET A 65 -8.92 14.65 2.87
C MET A 65 -9.85 14.12 3.97
N MET A 66 -9.50 12.98 4.57
CA MET A 66 -10.29 12.38 5.65
C MET A 66 -10.29 13.25 6.89
N ALA A 67 -9.14 13.81 7.29
CA ALA A 67 -9.05 14.79 8.37
C ALA A 67 -9.91 16.04 8.09
N GLY A 68 -9.98 16.50 6.84
CA GLY A 68 -10.79 17.64 6.41
C GLY A 68 -12.30 17.44 6.60
N ILE A 69 -12.79 16.21 6.60
CA ILE A 69 -14.19 15.87 6.91
C ILE A 69 -14.39 15.48 8.39
N GLY A 70 -13.37 15.69 9.23
CA GLY A 70 -13.39 15.39 10.65
C GLY A 70 -13.13 13.91 10.99
N SER A 71 -12.64 13.12 10.04
CA SER A 71 -12.31 11.70 10.29
C SER A 71 -11.14 11.56 11.27
N THR A 72 -11.20 10.57 12.15
CA THR A 72 -10.15 10.20 13.09
C THR A 72 -10.03 8.69 13.22
N GLY A 73 -8.88 8.21 13.70
CA GLY A 73 -8.66 6.77 13.93
C GLY A 73 -8.67 5.93 12.66
N SER A 74 -8.31 6.53 11.50
CA SER A 74 -8.14 5.80 10.24
C SER A 74 -7.15 4.67 10.41
N ASN A 75 -7.61 3.44 10.25
CA ASN A 75 -6.79 2.25 10.38
C ASN A 75 -7.27 1.13 9.45
N ALA A 76 -6.42 0.15 9.22
CA ALA A 76 -6.77 -1.07 8.51
C ALA A 76 -6.07 -2.27 9.16
N TYR A 77 -6.69 -3.44 9.09
CA TYR A 77 -6.06 -4.70 9.49
C TYR A 77 -6.47 -5.82 8.55
N THR A 78 -5.65 -6.86 8.50
CA THR A 78 -5.96 -8.10 7.77
C THR A 78 -5.91 -9.27 8.73
N SER A 79 -6.87 -10.18 8.61
CA SER A 79 -6.91 -11.45 9.30
C SER A 79 -7.19 -12.57 8.28
N THR A 80 -7.44 -13.79 8.75
CA THR A 80 -7.61 -14.98 7.89
C THR A 80 -8.74 -14.83 6.87
N ASP A 81 -9.82 -14.16 7.24
CA ASP A 81 -11.06 -14.07 6.45
C ASP A 81 -11.51 -12.63 6.16
N VAL A 82 -10.73 -11.62 6.57
CA VAL A 82 -11.13 -10.23 6.42
C VAL A 82 -9.94 -9.30 6.19
N THR A 83 -10.14 -8.34 5.30
CA THR A 83 -9.38 -7.08 5.29
C THR A 83 -10.36 -5.98 5.70
N CYS A 84 -10.14 -5.39 6.86
CA CYS A 84 -11.02 -4.38 7.44
C CYS A 84 -10.38 -3.00 7.32
N TYR A 85 -11.16 -2.01 6.90
CA TYR A 85 -10.80 -0.59 6.92
C TYR A 85 -11.79 0.14 7.83
N GLN A 86 -11.29 0.88 8.81
CA GLN A 86 -12.10 1.50 9.84
C GLN A 86 -11.72 2.97 10.03
N GLU A 87 -12.74 3.82 10.19
CA GLU A 87 -12.59 5.24 10.49
C GLU A 87 -13.72 5.70 11.41
N ASN A 88 -13.44 6.69 12.24
CA ASN A 88 -14.46 7.39 13.03
C ASN A 88 -14.78 8.72 12.36
N ILE A 89 -16.03 8.91 11.95
CA ILE A 89 -16.48 10.13 11.29
C ILE A 89 -17.58 10.84 12.08
N PRO A 90 -17.67 12.18 12.00
CA PRO A 90 -18.83 12.92 12.48
C PRO A 90 -20.10 12.46 11.73
N CYS A 91 -21.26 12.50 12.40
CA CYS A 91 -22.53 12.04 11.81
C CYS A 91 -22.89 12.75 10.49
N HIS A 92 -22.56 14.04 10.36
CA HIS A 92 -22.82 14.84 9.15
C HIS A 92 -21.85 14.52 8.00
N ALA A 93 -20.75 13.80 8.25
CA ALA A 93 -19.72 13.48 7.27
C ALA A 93 -19.96 12.13 6.55
N LEU A 94 -21.09 11.45 6.80
CA LEU A 94 -21.39 10.15 6.21
C LEU A 94 -21.36 10.16 4.68
N GLU A 95 -22.00 11.15 4.05
CA GLU A 95 -22.03 11.26 2.59
C GLU A 95 -20.65 11.57 1.98
N PRO A 96 -19.89 12.59 2.42
CA PRO A 96 -18.56 12.83 1.88
C PRO A 96 -17.60 11.67 2.13
N TRP A 97 -17.65 11.03 3.31
CA TRP A 97 -16.89 9.80 3.59
C TRP A 97 -17.23 8.70 2.58
N ALA A 98 -18.52 8.42 2.37
CA ALA A 98 -18.96 7.36 1.45
C ALA A 98 -18.50 7.64 0.00
N ARG A 99 -18.50 8.90 -0.43
CA ARG A 99 -17.98 9.30 -1.74
C ARG A 99 -16.47 9.01 -1.87
N VAL A 100 -15.68 9.37 -0.86
CA VAL A 100 -14.22 9.10 -0.87
C VAL A 100 -13.96 7.60 -0.87
N GLN A 101 -14.62 6.83 0.01
CA GLN A 101 -14.44 5.37 0.06
C GLN A 101 -14.89 4.71 -1.25
N ALA A 102 -16.03 5.09 -1.81
CA ALA A 102 -16.50 4.54 -3.09
C ALA A 102 -15.50 4.76 -4.22
N GLU A 103 -14.90 5.95 -4.30
CA GLU A 103 -13.83 6.24 -5.26
C GLU A 103 -12.58 5.39 -4.99
N ARG A 104 -12.16 5.33 -3.71
CA ARG A 104 -10.99 4.56 -3.26
C ARG A 104 -11.09 3.08 -3.61
N PHE A 105 -12.25 2.46 -3.39
CA PHE A 105 -12.45 1.03 -3.64
C PHE A 105 -12.73 0.71 -5.11
N ARG A 106 -13.29 1.65 -5.90
CA ARG A 106 -13.57 1.42 -7.33
C ARG A 106 -12.40 1.73 -8.25
N ASN A 107 -11.67 2.81 -7.97
CA ASN A 107 -10.66 3.37 -8.86
C ASN A 107 -9.28 3.42 -8.19
N MET A 108 -8.98 2.40 -7.38
CA MET A 108 -7.74 2.29 -6.64
C MET A 108 -6.53 2.31 -7.57
N VAL A 109 -5.51 3.10 -7.22
CA VAL A 109 -4.22 3.10 -7.91
C VAL A 109 -3.13 2.73 -6.90
N ILE A 110 -2.34 1.70 -7.23
CA ILE A 110 -1.26 1.23 -6.38
C ILE A 110 -0.06 2.17 -6.57
N ARG A 111 0.11 3.11 -5.63
CA ARG A 111 1.23 4.07 -5.58
C ARG A 111 2.15 3.78 -4.41
N GLY A 112 3.43 4.11 -4.58
CA GLY A 112 4.41 3.98 -3.50
C GLY A 112 4.70 2.54 -3.07
N PHE A 113 4.36 1.54 -3.90
CA PHE A 113 4.57 0.13 -3.56
C PHE A 113 6.02 -0.16 -3.19
N HIS A 114 6.97 0.37 -3.95
CA HIS A 114 8.40 0.21 -3.70
C HIS A 114 8.81 0.66 -2.30
N THR A 115 8.35 1.83 -1.86
CA THR A 115 8.65 2.37 -0.52
C THR A 115 7.85 1.69 0.59
N GLU A 116 6.61 1.28 0.31
CA GLU A 116 5.77 0.58 1.29
C GLU A 116 6.29 -0.84 1.57
N LEU A 117 7.02 -1.44 0.64
CA LEU A 117 7.63 -2.77 0.80
C LEU A 117 8.69 -2.78 1.93
N GLU A 118 9.45 -1.70 2.08
CA GLU A 118 10.40 -1.53 3.20
C GLU A 118 9.65 -1.43 4.54
N ALA A 119 8.56 -0.67 4.60
CA ALA A 119 7.73 -0.56 5.80
C ALA A 119 7.14 -1.93 6.23
N VAL A 120 6.72 -2.75 5.27
CA VAL A 120 6.24 -4.13 5.53
C VAL A 120 7.35 -5.00 6.11
N TYR A 121 8.59 -4.88 5.61
CA TYR A 121 9.72 -5.62 6.18
C TYR A 121 10.08 -5.14 7.59
N GLU A 122 10.02 -3.84 7.84
CA GLU A 122 10.21 -3.28 9.19
C GLU A 122 9.17 -3.82 10.16
N GLU A 123 7.89 -3.80 9.78
CA GLU A 123 6.80 -4.36 10.58
C GLU A 123 7.01 -5.86 10.84
N TYR A 124 7.29 -6.66 9.80
CA TYR A 124 7.59 -8.09 9.95
C TYR A 124 8.74 -8.34 10.92
N ASN A 125 9.83 -7.57 10.80
CA ASN A 125 10.99 -7.71 11.68
C ASN A 125 10.66 -7.37 13.14
N MET A 126 9.81 -6.37 13.39
CA MET A 126 9.31 -6.08 14.74
C MET A 126 8.53 -7.27 15.30
N HIS A 127 7.65 -7.88 14.50
CA HIS A 127 6.82 -9.02 14.90
C HIS A 127 7.61 -10.31 15.17
N LEU A 128 8.77 -10.52 14.52
CA LEU A 128 9.62 -11.68 14.77
C LEU A 128 10.09 -11.80 16.23
N THR A 129 10.18 -10.68 16.95
CA THR A 129 10.62 -10.65 18.35
C THR A 129 9.48 -10.77 19.35
N ASN A 130 8.22 -10.65 18.91
CA ASN A 130 7.04 -10.69 19.77
C ASN A 130 6.73 -12.14 20.21
N ASP A 131 6.67 -12.38 21.52
CA ASP A 131 6.48 -13.72 22.07
C ASP A 131 5.08 -14.30 21.81
N PHE A 132 4.05 -13.46 21.72
CA PHE A 132 2.71 -13.90 21.36
C PHE A 132 2.66 -14.36 19.90
N ASP A 133 3.31 -13.64 18.99
CA ASP A 133 3.37 -14.02 17.58
C ASP A 133 4.17 -15.31 17.38
N LYS A 134 5.31 -15.47 18.08
CA LYS A 134 6.07 -16.74 18.08
C LYS A 134 5.24 -17.93 18.55
N MET A 135 4.52 -17.77 19.66
CA MET A 135 3.65 -18.81 20.20
C MET A 135 2.56 -19.20 19.18
N ASN A 136 1.88 -18.22 18.60
CA ASN A 136 0.83 -18.49 17.60
C ASN A 136 1.39 -19.15 16.35
N ASN A 137 2.52 -18.67 15.81
CA ASN A 137 3.15 -19.26 14.64
C ASN A 137 3.56 -20.73 14.90
N ALA A 138 4.14 -21.03 16.07
CA ALA A 138 4.48 -22.40 16.44
C ALA A 138 3.23 -23.29 16.59
N LEU A 139 2.16 -22.76 17.20
CA LEU A 139 0.89 -23.47 17.32
C LEU A 139 0.29 -23.79 15.94
N TYR A 140 0.24 -22.81 15.04
CA TYR A 140 -0.31 -22.99 13.70
C TYR A 140 0.49 -23.99 12.87
N ALA A 141 1.83 -23.98 12.96
CA ALA A 141 2.68 -24.95 12.26
C ALA A 141 2.43 -26.39 12.74
N ILE A 142 2.02 -26.60 13.99
CA ILE A 142 1.68 -27.92 14.53
C ILE A 142 0.26 -28.33 14.11
N LEU A 143 -0.69 -27.40 14.13
CA LEU A 143 -2.10 -27.68 13.80
C LEU A 143 -2.33 -27.87 12.30
N PHE A 144 -1.54 -27.21 11.44
CA PHE A 144 -1.70 -27.19 9.98
C PHE A 144 -0.34 -27.41 9.26
N PRO A 145 0.12 -28.68 9.16
CA PRO A 145 1.42 -29.03 8.56
C PRO A 145 1.48 -28.94 7.03
#